data_AF-A0A379T0N9-F1
#
_entry.id   AF-A0A379T0N9-F1
#
_cell.length_a   1.000
_cell.length_b   1.000
_cell.length_c   1.000
_cell.angle_alpha   90.00
_cell.angle_beta   90.00
_cell.angle_gamma   90.00
#
_symmetry.space_group_name_H-M   'P 1'
#
loop_
_entity.id
_entity.type
_entity.pdbx_description
1 polymer ?
#
loop_
_entity_poly.entity_id
_entity_poly.type
_entity_poly.pdbx_seq_one_letter_code
_entity_poly.pdbx_strand_id
1 'polypeptide(L)'
;MRIYQLKDRKTFDTTDYLSLFKADSQAIKADLLAEKDIRLQPGGAVTVDIPMEDSAQYVAVAGMFMSPDQENNTWRVVLSRDDLDPDKARVIEAGNNQLTLKALKDE
;
A
#
# COMPACT_ATOMS: atom_id res chain seq x y z
N MET A 1 4.29 0.16 8.16
CA MET A 1 3.55 0.12 6.88
C MET A 1 4.43 -0.55 5.85
N ARG A 2 3.82 -1.25 4.89
CA ARG A 2 4.52 -1.84 3.75
C ARG A 2 3.99 -1.26 2.45
N ILE A 3 4.89 -0.99 1.53
CA ILE A 3 4.59 -0.60 0.16
C ILE A 3 5.05 -1.71 -0.76
N TYR A 4 4.19 -2.09 -1.68
CA TYR A 4 4.42 -3.15 -2.65
C TYR A 4 4.24 -2.58 -4.05
N GLN A 5 5.15 -2.94 -4.94
CA GLN A 5 4.96 -2.78 -6.38
C GLN A 5 4.58 -4.13 -6.97
N LEU A 6 3.48 -4.18 -7.72
CA LEU A 6 2.88 -5.42 -8.18
C LEU A 6 2.66 -5.41 -9.70
N LYS A 7 2.81 -6.58 -10.32
CA LYS A 7 2.40 -6.83 -11.72
C LYS A 7 0.89 -6.95 -11.85
N ASP A 8 0.25 -7.69 -10.95
CA ASP A 8 -1.21 -7.86 -10.84
C ASP A 8 -1.61 -7.69 -9.37
N ARG A 9 -2.82 -7.17 -9.14
CA ARG A 9 -3.40 -6.91 -7.81
C ARG A 9 -4.33 -8.00 -7.32
N LYS A 10 -4.80 -8.93 -8.17
CA LYS A 10 -5.82 -9.93 -7.81
C LYS A 10 -5.46 -10.73 -6.57
N THR A 11 -4.26 -11.32 -6.57
CA THR A 11 -3.79 -12.14 -5.45
C THR A 11 -3.64 -11.31 -4.17
N PHE A 12 -3.15 -10.08 -4.31
CA PHE A 12 -3.05 -9.15 -3.20
C PHE A 12 -4.44 -8.86 -2.63
N ASP A 13 -5.42 -8.46 -3.45
CA ASP A 13 -6.78 -8.12 -3.05
C ASP A 13 -7.51 -9.26 -2.31
N THR A 14 -7.25 -10.51 -2.65
CA THR A 14 -7.88 -11.67 -1.96
C THR A 14 -7.07 -12.17 -0.76
N THR A 15 -5.83 -11.71 -0.57
CA THR A 15 -4.99 -12.12 0.56
C THR A 15 -5.48 -11.49 1.86
N ASP A 16 -5.62 -12.33 2.89
CA ASP A 16 -5.99 -11.89 4.24
C ASP A 16 -4.84 -11.17 4.97
N TYR A 17 -5.17 -10.42 6.01
CA TYR A 17 -4.21 -9.61 6.76
C TYR A 17 -3.03 -10.42 7.32
N LEU A 18 -3.31 -11.58 7.92
CA LEU A 18 -2.28 -12.38 8.58
C LEU A 18 -1.33 -12.98 7.54
N SER A 19 -1.88 -13.51 6.45
CA SER A 19 -1.13 -14.08 5.34
C SER A 19 -0.27 -13.03 4.64
N LEU A 20 -0.71 -11.78 4.51
CA LEU A 20 0.12 -10.74 3.88
C LEU A 20 1.39 -10.41 4.70
N PHE A 21 1.28 -10.37 6.03
CA PHE A 21 2.37 -9.90 6.89
C PHE A 21 3.24 -11.01 7.49
N LYS A 22 2.88 -12.29 7.31
CA LYS A 22 3.74 -13.43 7.69
C LYS A 22 5.11 -13.34 7.00
N ALA A 23 6.16 -13.54 7.77
CA ALA A 23 7.55 -13.40 7.31
C ALA A 23 7.92 -14.38 6.16
N ASP A 24 7.29 -15.55 6.12
CA ASP A 24 7.48 -16.60 5.13
C ASP A 24 6.39 -16.61 4.05
N SER A 25 5.53 -15.59 4.02
CA SER A 25 4.40 -15.57 3.09
C SER A 25 4.83 -15.68 1.63
N GLN A 26 4.17 -16.59 0.91
CA GLN A 26 4.29 -16.70 -0.54
C GLN A 26 3.08 -16.12 -1.26
N ALA A 27 2.12 -15.55 -0.52
CA ALA A 27 0.81 -15.19 -1.04
C ALA A 27 0.89 -14.29 -2.28
N ILE A 28 1.78 -13.28 -2.27
CA ILE A 28 1.90 -12.31 -3.37
C ILE A 28 3.21 -12.42 -4.15
N LYS A 29 4.06 -13.40 -3.86
CA LYS A 29 5.43 -13.46 -4.39
C LYS A 29 5.53 -13.56 -5.91
N ALA A 30 4.54 -14.18 -6.57
CA ALA A 30 4.52 -14.30 -8.02
C ALA A 30 4.34 -12.94 -8.73
N ASP A 31 3.56 -12.05 -8.11
CA ASP A 31 3.20 -10.74 -8.66
C ASP A 31 4.06 -9.60 -8.07
N LEU A 32 4.77 -9.84 -6.97
CA LEU A 32 5.60 -8.87 -6.28
C LEU A 32 6.89 -8.55 -7.06
N LEU A 33 7.09 -7.25 -7.31
CA LEU A 33 8.28 -6.72 -7.95
C LEU A 33 9.24 -6.09 -6.95
N ALA A 34 8.70 -5.28 -6.05
CA ALA A 34 9.48 -4.60 -5.03
C ALA A 34 8.64 -4.45 -3.75
N GLU A 35 9.31 -4.52 -2.61
CA GLU A 35 8.73 -4.30 -1.29
C GLU A 35 9.56 -3.26 -0.52
N LYS A 36 8.87 -2.37 0.20
CA LYS A 36 9.49 -1.41 1.10
C LYS A 36 8.76 -1.33 2.43
N ASP A 37 9.50 -1.56 3.51
CA ASP A 37 9.06 -1.28 4.87
C ASP A 37 9.27 0.18 5.25
N ILE A 38 8.23 0.81 5.83
CA ILE A 38 8.28 2.18 6.34
C ILE A 38 7.69 2.24 7.74
N ARG A 39 8.36 3.00 8.60
CA ARG A 39 7.90 3.33 9.95
C ARG A 39 7.28 4.73 9.93
N LEU A 40 5.99 4.82 10.25
CA LEU A 40 5.29 6.07 10.45
C LEU A 40 5.14 6.31 11.96
N GLN A 41 5.60 7.46 12.44
CA GLN A 41 5.41 7.86 13.83
C GLN A 41 4.02 8.52 14.00
N PRO A 42 3.34 8.33 15.13
CA PRO A 42 2.09 9.04 15.43
C PRO A 42 2.24 10.55 15.31
N GLY A 43 1.30 11.22 14.63
CA GLY A 43 1.33 12.66 14.37
C GLY A 43 2.40 13.12 13.37
N GLY A 44 3.20 12.20 12.83
CA GLY A 44 4.20 12.48 11.82
C GLY A 44 3.70 12.23 10.40
N ALA A 45 4.55 12.58 9.44
CA ALA A 45 4.39 12.26 8.03
C ALA A 45 5.70 11.71 7.47
N VAL A 46 5.62 10.86 6.45
CA VAL A 46 6.78 10.34 5.74
C VAL A 46 6.54 10.49 4.25
N THR A 47 7.47 11.13 3.56
CA THR A 47 7.51 11.16 2.10
C THR A 47 8.29 9.95 1.60
N VAL A 48 7.77 9.32 0.57
CA VAL A 48 8.36 8.13 -0.03
C VAL A 48 8.62 8.41 -1.48
N ASP A 49 9.90 8.36 -1.84
CA ASP A 49 10.35 8.53 -3.22
C ASP A 49 11.13 7.28 -3.61
N ILE A 50 10.49 6.40 -4.37
CA ILE A 50 11.01 5.10 -4.77
C ILE A 50 10.81 4.98 -6.27
N PRO A 51 11.85 4.62 -7.04
CA PRO A 51 11.69 4.36 -8.46
C PRO A 51 10.69 3.23 -8.68
N MET A 52 9.76 3.45 -9.61
CA MET A 52 8.78 2.43 -9.99
C MET A 52 9.45 1.44 -10.94
N GLU A 53 9.31 0.14 -10.64
CA GLU A 53 9.74 -0.94 -11.51
C GLU A 53 9.00 -0.87 -12.84
N ASP A 54 9.71 -1.06 -13.96
CA ASP A 54 9.14 -0.86 -15.31
C ASP A 54 7.88 -1.70 -15.55
N SER A 55 7.87 -2.93 -15.00
CA SER A 55 6.76 -3.87 -15.12
C SER A 55 5.66 -3.71 -14.06
N ALA A 56 5.80 -2.78 -13.12
CA ALA A 56 4.77 -2.52 -12.13
C ALA A 56 3.55 -1.86 -12.79
N GLN A 57 2.38 -2.40 -12.46
CA GLN A 57 1.07 -1.88 -12.87
C GLN A 57 0.28 -1.35 -11.68
N TYR A 58 0.65 -1.75 -10.46
CA TYR A 58 -0.01 -1.32 -9.23
C TYR A 58 1.01 -1.01 -8.14
N VAL A 59 0.67 -0.02 -7.32
CA VAL A 59 1.32 0.27 -6.05
C VAL A 59 0.30 0.04 -4.93
N ALA A 60 0.61 -0.89 -4.03
CA ALA A 60 -0.23 -1.18 -2.88
C ALA A 60 0.45 -0.73 -1.59
N VAL A 61 -0.34 -0.17 -0.68
CA VAL A 61 0.11 0.27 0.63
C VAL A 61 -0.70 -0.44 1.69
N ALA A 62 -0.05 -1.13 2.61
CA ALA A 62 -0.69 -1.87 3.70
C ALA A 62 -0.22 -1.39 5.07
N GLY A 63 -1.19 -1.12 5.94
CA GLY A 63 -0.99 -0.72 7.33
C GLY A 63 -0.95 -1.93 8.24
N MET A 64 0.10 -2.03 9.06
CA MET A 64 0.20 -3.05 10.11
C MET A 64 -0.39 -2.48 11.40
N PHE A 65 -1.72 -2.48 11.49
CA PHE A 65 -2.45 -1.98 12.65
C PHE A 65 -2.60 -3.04 13.74
N MET A 66 -2.72 -2.62 15.00
CA MET A 66 -2.98 -3.55 16.11
C MET A 66 -4.39 -4.16 16.03
N SER A 67 -5.35 -3.42 15.49
CA SER A 67 -6.75 -3.85 15.33
C SER A 67 -7.28 -3.38 13.97
N PRO A 68 -6.89 -4.04 12.87
CA PRO A 68 -7.34 -3.66 11.53
C PRO A 68 -8.82 -4.03 11.33
N ASP A 69 -9.55 -3.16 10.63
CA ASP A 69 -10.89 -3.47 10.15
C ASP A 69 -10.80 -4.30 8.85
N GLN A 70 -10.80 -5.63 9.03
CA GLN A 70 -10.70 -6.59 7.92
C GLN A 70 -12.01 -6.74 7.14
N GLU A 71 -13.16 -6.43 7.76
CA GLU A 71 -14.48 -6.54 7.12
C GLU A 71 -14.64 -5.47 6.03
N ASN A 72 -14.30 -4.22 6.36
CA ASN A 72 -14.35 -3.12 5.39
C ASN A 72 -13.06 -2.96 4.58
N ASN A 73 -12.05 -3.80 4.84
CA ASN A 73 -10.80 -3.85 4.10
C ASN A 73 -10.01 -2.52 4.08
N THR A 74 -10.17 -1.70 5.11
CA THR A 74 -9.62 -0.33 5.18
C THR A 74 -8.17 -0.28 5.64
N TRP A 75 -7.53 -1.43 5.89
CA TRP A 75 -6.14 -1.51 6.30
C TRP A 75 -5.14 -1.46 5.12
N ARG A 76 -5.64 -1.43 3.88
CA ARG A 76 -4.83 -1.33 2.66
C ARG A 76 -5.44 -0.40 1.63
N VAL A 77 -4.59 0.13 0.75
CA VAL A 77 -4.96 0.93 -0.41
C VAL A 77 -4.19 0.38 -1.62
N VAL A 78 -4.84 0.32 -2.78
CA VAL A 78 -4.19 -0.06 -4.05
C VAL A 78 -4.43 1.04 -5.06
N LEU A 79 -3.35 1.50 -5.68
CA LEU A 79 -3.32 2.50 -6.75
C LEU A 79 -2.86 1.80 -8.02
N SER A 80 -3.56 2.00 -9.13
CA SER A 80 -3.03 1.63 -10.43
C SER A 80 -1.94 2.61 -10.85
N ARG A 81 -1.11 2.22 -11.81
CA ARG A 81 -0.09 3.09 -12.39
C ARG A 81 -0.69 4.40 -12.93
N ASP A 82 -1.89 4.32 -13.49
CA ASP A 82 -2.60 5.48 -14.05
C ASP A 82 -3.13 6.44 -12.97
N ASP A 83 -3.24 5.99 -11.71
CA ASP A 83 -3.62 6.82 -10.56
C ASP A 83 -2.46 7.64 -9.98
N LEU A 84 -1.25 7.45 -10.51
CA LEU A 84 -0.01 8.06 -10.04
C LEU A 84 0.45 9.14 -11.01
N ASP A 85 0.86 10.27 -10.45
CA ASP A 85 1.41 11.40 -11.21
C ASP A 85 2.92 11.51 -10.91
N PRO A 86 3.76 11.75 -11.93
CA PRO A 86 5.21 11.83 -11.75
C PRO A 86 5.65 13.03 -10.90
N ASP A 87 4.84 14.09 -10.85
CA ASP A 87 5.16 15.34 -10.16
C ASP A 87 4.30 15.54 -8.89
N LYS A 88 3.11 14.92 -8.83
CA LYS A 88 2.16 15.06 -7.71
C LYS A 88 2.01 13.77 -6.91
N ALA A 89 2.56 13.77 -5.70
CA ALA A 89 2.46 12.65 -4.79
C ALA A 89 1.01 12.41 -4.30
N ARG A 90 0.59 11.13 -4.26
CA ARG A 90 -0.65 10.73 -3.60
C ARG A 90 -0.50 10.77 -2.09
N VAL A 91 -1.50 11.33 -1.40
CA VAL A 91 -1.52 11.41 0.07
C VAL A 91 -2.40 10.29 0.62
N ILE A 92 -1.79 9.44 1.45
CA ILE A 92 -2.49 8.40 2.22
C ILE A 92 -2.40 8.78 3.69
N GLU A 93 -3.55 8.95 4.34
CA GLU A 93 -3.63 9.17 5.78
C GLU A 93 -3.75 7.82 6.49
N ALA A 94 -2.94 7.62 7.52
CA ALA A 94 -3.05 6.47 8.41
C ALA A 94 -3.56 6.95 9.77
N GLY A 95 -4.79 6.56 10.11
CA GLY A 95 -5.47 7.01 11.32
C GLY A 95 -6.62 6.08 11.69
N ASN A 96 -6.99 6.02 12.97
CA ASN A 96 -8.09 5.19 13.47
C ASN A 96 -8.02 3.70 13.04
N ASN A 97 -6.81 3.14 12.96
CA ASN A 97 -6.53 1.78 12.47
C ASN A 97 -6.93 1.52 11.00
N GLN A 98 -6.97 2.59 10.20
CA GLN A 98 -7.35 2.54 8.79
C GLN A 98 -6.37 3.37 7.93
N LEU A 99 -6.35 3.07 6.64
CA LEU A 99 -5.72 3.87 5.60
C LEU A 99 -6.81 4.54 4.76
N THR A 100 -6.66 5.85 4.56
CA THR A 100 -7.55 6.63 3.70
C THR A 100 -6.75 7.32 2.62
N LEU A 101 -7.04 7.00 1.36
CA LEU A 101 -6.50 7.73 0.22
C LEU A 101 -7.23 9.08 0.12
N LYS A 102 -6.50 10.18 0.25
CA LYS A 102 -7.09 11.50 0.06
C LYS A 102 -7.38 11.72 -1.42
N ALA A 103 -8.47 12.43 -1.69
CA ALA A 103 -8.75 12.97 -3.01
C ALA A 103 -7.57 13.85 -3.46
N LEU A 104 -7.33 13.88 -4.76
CA LEU A 104 -6.44 14.88 -5.34
C LEU A 104 -6.99 16.25 -4.96
N LYS A 105 -6.14 17.13 -4.43
CA LYS A 105 -6.55 18.52 -4.28
C LYS A 105 -6.60 19.11 -5.68
N ASP A 106 -7.80 19.44 -6.15
CA ASP A 106 -7.94 20.34 -7.29
C ASP A 106 -7.30 21.68 -6.90
N GLU A 107 -6.37 22.15 -7.73
CA GLU A 107 -5.76 23.49 -7.59
C GLU A 107 -6.71 24.60 -8.00
#